data_AF-A0A952U7X9-F1
#
_entry.id   AF-A0A952U7X9-F1
#
_cell.length_a   1.000
_cell.length_b   1.000
_cell.length_c   1.000
_cell.angle_alpha   90.00
_cell.angle_beta   90.00
_cell.angle_gamma   90.00
#
_symmetry.space_group_name_H-M   'P 1'
#
loop_
_entity.id
_entity.type
_entity.pdbx_description
1 polymer ?
#
loop_
_entity_poly.entity_id
_entity_poly.type
_entity_poly.pdbx_seq_one_letter_code
_entity_poly.pdbx_strand_id
1 'polypeptide(L)'
;MVRIKAFWNAFKNFAILLSFIMNFVLIVILLVVIQQIFAIKGGILEPLVTGLHSSFVGLGEARIITNIKVEDTIPVKLNVPLDTETVVTLTQDVPIRVPAGFTLSDGTTLRGSVALTLPTGLALPVALKLNVPIDQSLPITLNVPVDIALSKTQLNDVANRLRGLFDPLVRLIGNLPNDWNEAAVWIGQILSGNAPDIWAPNQYTTDPWPGFTTGLVAPDSGDTGTGDTGGGALPPAETVEAPTGPTPTLSLPTPEGGEAPPVIEPTAVPPTAEPTQGPTPTPVQDMGIITPTPAP
;
A
#
# COMPACT_ATOMS: atom_id res chain seq x y z
N MET A 1 81.27 -23.59 -43.46
CA MET A 1 80.37 -22.53 -42.92
C MET A 1 78.94 -22.55 -43.50
N VAL A 2 78.66 -23.22 -44.61
CA VAL A 2 77.33 -23.19 -45.27
C VAL A 2 76.24 -23.96 -44.51
N ARG A 3 76.59 -25.09 -43.87
CA ARG A 3 75.65 -25.93 -43.10
C ARG A 3 75.07 -25.25 -41.85
N ILE A 4 75.83 -24.35 -41.22
CA ILE A 4 75.38 -23.58 -40.06
C ILE A 4 74.34 -22.52 -40.47
N LYS A 5 74.53 -21.87 -41.62
CA LYS A 5 73.56 -20.89 -42.15
C LYS A 5 72.23 -21.55 -42.55
N ALA A 6 72.28 -22.75 -43.12
CA ALA A 6 71.09 -23.53 -43.46
C ALA A 6 70.31 -23.95 -42.20
N PHE A 7 71.00 -24.42 -41.17
CA PHE A 7 70.39 -24.77 -39.88
C PHE A 7 69.75 -23.57 -39.17
N TRP A 8 70.42 -22.42 -39.21
CA TRP A 8 69.91 -21.18 -38.60
C TRP A 8 68.63 -20.66 -39.28
N ASN A 9 68.53 -20.78 -40.60
CA ASN A 9 67.30 -20.42 -41.32
C ASN A 9 66.15 -21.40 -41.02
N ALA A 10 66.43 -22.70 -40.88
CA ALA A 10 65.42 -23.67 -40.48
C ALA A 10 64.89 -23.40 -39.06
N PHE A 11 65.76 -23.05 -38.12
CA PHE A 11 65.39 -22.67 -36.76
C PHE A 11 64.52 -21.40 -36.70
N LYS A 12 64.88 -20.35 -37.46
CA LYS A 12 64.06 -19.13 -37.56
C LYS A 12 62.67 -19.41 -38.10
N ASN A 13 62.57 -20.22 -39.16
CA ASN A 13 61.28 -20.61 -39.71
C ASN A 13 60.45 -21.42 -38.71
N PHE A 14 61.09 -22.31 -37.94
CA PHE A 14 60.42 -23.04 -36.87
C PHE A 14 59.93 -22.13 -35.75
N ALA A 15 60.74 -21.16 -35.31
CA ALA A 15 60.36 -20.19 -34.28
C ALA A 15 59.20 -19.29 -34.72
N ILE A 16 59.20 -18.83 -35.98
CA ILE A 16 58.09 -18.05 -36.57
C ILE A 16 56.82 -18.91 -36.65
N LEU A 17 56.94 -20.16 -37.13
CA LEU A 17 55.80 -21.07 -37.22
C LEU A 17 55.22 -21.41 -35.84
N LEU A 18 56.07 -21.67 -34.85
CA LEU A 18 55.66 -21.95 -33.48
C LEU A 18 54.97 -20.74 -32.84
N SER A 19 55.52 -19.54 -33.02
CA SER A 19 54.89 -18.30 -32.53
C SER A 19 53.54 -18.04 -33.20
N PHE A 20 53.45 -18.31 -34.51
CA PHE A 20 52.20 -18.17 -35.25
C PHE A 20 51.14 -19.16 -34.73
N ILE A 21 51.52 -20.43 -34.53
CA ILE A 21 50.61 -21.46 -34.00
C ILE A 21 50.17 -21.10 -32.58
N MET A 22 51.09 -20.72 -31.69
CA MET A 22 50.73 -20.35 -30.32
C MET A 22 49.81 -19.13 -30.27
N ASN A 23 50.08 -18.10 -31.07
CA ASN A 23 49.20 -16.93 -31.16
C ASN A 23 47.84 -17.30 -31.75
N PHE A 24 47.80 -18.15 -32.77
CA PHE A 24 46.55 -18.64 -33.35
C PHE A 24 45.73 -19.43 -32.33
N VAL A 25 46.36 -20.33 -31.57
CA VAL A 25 45.71 -21.07 -30.48
C VAL A 25 45.19 -20.11 -29.41
N LEU A 26 45.96 -19.08 -29.04
CA LEU A 26 45.53 -18.06 -28.07
C LEU A 26 44.31 -17.28 -28.57
N ILE A 27 44.27 -16.91 -29.85
CA ILE A 27 43.12 -16.26 -30.48
C ILE A 27 41.90 -17.19 -30.45
N VAL A 28 42.08 -18.47 -30.80
CA VAL A 28 40.99 -19.46 -30.74
C VAL A 28 40.45 -19.61 -29.32
N ILE A 29 41.32 -19.68 -28.31
CA ILE A 29 40.91 -19.74 -26.90
C ILE A 29 40.13 -18.47 -26.53
N LEU A 30 40.61 -17.29 -26.93
CA LEU A 30 39.92 -16.03 -26.66
C LEU A 30 38.51 -16.00 -27.27
N LEU A 31 38.35 -16.48 -28.52
CA LEU A 31 37.05 -16.58 -29.17
C LEU A 31 36.09 -17.53 -28.41
N VAL A 32 36.60 -18.67 -27.95
CA VAL A 32 35.80 -19.62 -27.14
C VAL A 32 35.38 -18.99 -25.81
N VAL A 33 36.28 -18.27 -25.14
CA VAL A 33 35.97 -17.56 -23.88
C VAL A 33 34.91 -16.48 -24.10
N ILE A 34 35.04 -15.67 -25.16
CA ILE A 34 34.04 -14.64 -25.49
C ILE A 34 32.66 -15.27 -25.75
N GLN A 35 32.62 -16.39 -26.49
CA GLN A 35 31.37 -17.11 -26.72
C GLN A 35 30.73 -17.60 -25.41
N GLN A 36 31.53 -18.11 -24.46
CA GLN A 36 31.03 -18.51 -23.15
C GLN A 36 30.52 -17.32 -22.33
N ILE A 37 31.19 -16.16 -22.39
CA ILE A 37 30.75 -14.94 -21.72
C ILE A 37 29.35 -14.53 -22.22
N PHE A 38 29.12 -14.57 -23.54
CA PHE A 38 27.80 -14.27 -24.11
C PHE A 38 26.73 -15.26 -23.67
N ALA A 39 27.04 -16.56 -23.65
CA ALA A 39 26.11 -17.58 -23.17
C ALA A 39 25.74 -17.37 -21.68
N ILE A 40 26.70 -17.00 -20.84
CA ILE A 40 26.47 -16.71 -19.42
C ILE A 40 25.67 -15.41 -19.26
N LYS A 41 26.00 -14.37 -20.03
CA LYS A 41 25.31 -13.07 -20.01
C LYS A 41 23.83 -13.26 -20.31
N GLY A 42 23.49 -13.74 -21.50
CA GLY A 42 22.11 -13.85 -21.95
C GLY A 42 21.32 -14.96 -21.26
N GLY A 43 21.99 -16.05 -20.85
CA GLY A 43 21.31 -17.20 -20.25
C GLY A 43 21.08 -17.10 -18.75
N ILE A 44 21.97 -16.42 -18.01
CA ILE A 44 21.96 -16.46 -16.54
C ILE A 44 22.02 -15.06 -15.95
N LEU A 45 23.00 -14.25 -16.36
CA LEU A 45 23.28 -13.00 -15.67
C LEU A 45 22.18 -11.95 -15.89
N GLU A 46 21.75 -11.79 -17.14
CA GLU A 46 20.70 -10.85 -17.52
C GLU A 46 19.36 -11.17 -16.84
N PRO A 47 18.78 -12.38 -16.93
CA PRO A 47 17.50 -12.68 -16.27
C PRO A 47 17.58 -12.60 -14.74
N LEU A 48 18.71 -12.97 -14.12
CA LEU A 48 18.85 -12.88 -12.67
C LEU A 48 18.93 -11.43 -12.19
N VAL A 49 19.76 -10.60 -12.83
CA VAL A 49 19.95 -9.21 -12.39
C VAL A 49 18.74 -8.35 -12.74
N THR A 50 18.18 -8.51 -13.94
CA THR A 50 16.95 -7.82 -14.35
C THR A 50 15.75 -8.29 -13.55
N GLY A 51 15.61 -9.61 -13.31
CA GLY A 51 14.54 -10.18 -12.48
C GLY A 51 14.61 -9.76 -11.01
N LEU A 52 15.82 -9.60 -10.47
CA LEU A 52 16.00 -9.10 -9.11
C LEU A 52 15.68 -7.60 -9.02
N HIS A 53 16.16 -6.80 -9.98
CA HIS A 53 15.83 -5.38 -10.06
C HIS A 53 14.32 -5.15 -10.21
N SER A 54 13.68 -5.89 -11.11
CA SER A 54 12.22 -5.85 -11.30
C SER A 54 11.49 -6.21 -10.02
N SER A 55 11.88 -7.27 -9.33
CA SER A 55 11.29 -7.68 -8.05
C SER A 55 11.36 -6.57 -6.98
N PHE A 56 12.43 -5.78 -6.93
CA PHE A 56 12.54 -4.66 -6.00
C PHE A 56 11.67 -3.47 -6.40
N VAL A 57 11.52 -3.20 -7.69
CA VAL A 57 10.56 -2.19 -8.16
C VAL A 57 9.14 -2.62 -7.83
N GLY A 58 8.81 -3.88 -8.11
CA GLY A 58 7.52 -4.47 -7.75
C GLY A 58 7.23 -4.45 -6.25
N LEU A 59 8.25 -4.66 -5.41
CA LEU A 59 8.11 -4.53 -3.96
C LEU A 59 7.78 -3.09 -3.53
N GLY A 60 8.34 -2.08 -4.18
CA GLY A 60 8.02 -0.68 -3.92
C GLY A 60 6.56 -0.33 -4.30
N GLU A 61 6.04 -0.94 -5.36
CA GLU A 61 4.70 -0.69 -5.88
C GLU A 61 3.60 -1.54 -5.23
N ALA A 62 3.98 -2.61 -4.54
CA ALA A 62 3.05 -3.54 -3.91
C ALA A 62 2.24 -2.91 -2.77
N ARG A 63 1.10 -3.54 -2.45
CA ARG A 63 0.16 -3.12 -1.40
C ARG A 63 -0.11 -4.26 -0.42
N ILE A 64 -0.18 -3.94 0.87
CA ILE A 64 -0.65 -4.86 1.91
C ILE A 64 -2.14 -4.62 2.09
N ILE A 65 -2.96 -5.58 1.66
CA ILE A 65 -4.41 -5.58 1.91
C ILE A 65 -4.66 -6.60 3.01
N THR A 66 -4.98 -6.10 4.20
CA THR A 66 -5.30 -6.96 5.33
C THR A 66 -6.37 -6.31 6.18
N ASN A 67 -6.91 -7.07 7.12
CA ASN A 67 -7.92 -6.59 8.01
C ASN A 67 -7.44 -6.79 9.45
N ILE A 68 -7.25 -5.67 10.15
CA ILE A 68 -6.65 -5.62 11.49
C ILE A 68 -7.77 -5.64 12.52
N LYS A 69 -7.64 -6.53 13.50
CA LYS A 69 -8.51 -6.57 14.68
C LYS A 69 -7.96 -5.61 15.73
N VAL A 70 -8.73 -4.57 16.06
CA VAL A 70 -8.42 -3.61 17.11
C VAL A 70 -9.34 -3.88 18.29
N GLU A 71 -8.76 -4.20 19.44
CA GLU A 71 -9.48 -4.37 20.70
C GLU A 71 -9.24 -3.12 21.55
N ASP A 72 -10.32 -2.42 21.91
CA ASP A 72 -10.25 -1.17 22.67
C ASP A 72 -11.40 -1.09 23.69
N THR A 73 -11.28 -0.21 24.68
CA THR A 73 -12.29 0.03 25.71
C THR A 73 -12.65 1.51 25.76
N ILE A 74 -13.92 1.81 25.51
CA ILE A 74 -14.41 3.20 25.56
C ILE A 74 -15.01 3.47 26.94
N PRO A 75 -14.56 4.50 27.68
CA PRO A 75 -15.19 4.91 28.93
C PRO A 75 -16.51 5.63 28.63
N VAL A 76 -17.62 5.09 29.12
CA VAL A 76 -18.94 5.72 29.00
C VAL A 76 -19.30 6.34 30.33
N LYS A 77 -19.41 7.68 30.32
CA LYS A 77 -19.91 8.48 31.44
C LYS A 77 -21.26 9.06 31.07
N LEU A 78 -22.33 8.41 31.53
CA LEU A 78 -23.70 8.81 31.24
C LEU A 78 -24.42 9.18 32.54
N ASN A 79 -25.09 10.33 32.55
CA ASN A 79 -26.06 10.67 33.59
C ASN A 79 -27.46 10.41 33.03
N VAL A 80 -28.16 9.42 33.60
CA VAL A 80 -29.54 9.10 33.21
C VAL A 80 -30.48 9.82 34.18
N PRO A 81 -31.27 10.80 33.70
CA PRO A 81 -32.35 11.37 34.50
C PRO A 81 -33.49 10.35 34.56
N LEU A 82 -33.81 9.91 35.77
CA LEU A 82 -34.95 9.05 36.07
C LEU A 82 -36.07 9.95 36.63
N ASP A 83 -37.16 10.08 35.88
CA ASP A 83 -38.41 10.69 36.34
C ASP A 83 -39.49 9.62 36.25
N THR A 84 -39.90 9.07 37.38
CA THR A 84 -40.85 7.94 37.41
C THR A 84 -41.74 8.03 38.63
N GLU A 85 -43.03 7.85 38.44
CA GLU A 85 -43.99 7.70 39.53
C GLU A 85 -43.93 6.28 40.07
N THR A 86 -43.61 6.15 41.36
CA THR A 86 -43.54 4.84 42.02
C THR A 86 -44.26 4.89 43.35
N VAL A 87 -44.72 3.74 43.81
CA VAL A 87 -45.41 3.61 45.09
C VAL A 87 -44.39 3.12 46.11
N VAL A 88 -43.94 4.00 47.00
CA VAL A 88 -43.04 3.65 48.10
C VAL A 88 -43.85 3.18 49.30
N THR A 89 -43.38 2.15 50.00
CA THR A 89 -43.98 1.71 51.26
C THR A 89 -43.21 2.31 52.44
N LEU A 90 -43.93 2.85 53.41
CA LEU A 90 -43.31 3.36 54.64
C LEU A 90 -42.73 2.17 55.43
N THR A 91 -41.45 2.24 55.80
CA THR A 91 -40.77 1.22 56.60
C THR A 91 -40.90 1.48 58.11
N GLN A 92 -41.31 2.69 58.50
CA GLN A 92 -41.50 3.12 59.88
C GLN A 92 -42.63 4.16 59.95
N ASP A 93 -43.18 4.35 61.16
CA ASP A 93 -44.21 5.35 61.41
C ASP A 93 -43.66 6.78 61.22
N VAL A 94 -44.32 7.58 60.36
CA VAL A 94 -43.90 8.96 60.06
C VAL A 94 -44.90 9.95 60.66
N PRO A 95 -44.52 10.73 61.69
CA PRO A 95 -45.37 11.77 62.23
C PRO A 95 -45.40 12.99 61.30
N ILE A 96 -46.60 13.46 60.96
CA ILE A 96 -46.85 14.67 60.16
C ILE A 96 -47.67 15.67 60.96
N ARG A 97 -47.41 16.97 60.76
CA ARG A 97 -48.18 18.07 61.36
C ARG A 97 -48.73 18.94 60.25
N VAL A 98 -50.04 19.02 60.13
CA VAL A 98 -50.71 19.81 59.09
C VAL A 98 -51.65 20.84 59.70
N PRO A 99 -51.70 22.07 59.13
CA PRO A 99 -52.74 23.03 59.49
C PRO A 99 -54.08 22.56 58.93
N ALA A 100 -55.11 22.48 59.78
CA ALA A 100 -56.46 22.09 59.38
C ALA A 100 -57.47 23.17 59.78
N GLY A 101 -58.44 23.42 58.91
CA GLY A 101 -59.63 24.21 59.20
C GLY A 101 -60.75 23.29 59.64
N PHE A 102 -61.29 23.51 60.84
CA PHE A 102 -62.45 22.79 61.34
C PHE A 102 -63.65 23.71 61.27
N THR A 103 -64.68 23.32 60.52
CA THR A 103 -65.98 23.99 60.56
C THR A 103 -66.85 23.28 61.58
N LEU A 104 -67.18 23.97 62.67
CA LEU A 104 -68.10 23.46 63.68
C LEU A 104 -69.54 23.57 63.16
N SER A 105 -70.45 22.77 63.72
CA SER A 105 -71.86 22.71 63.29
C SER A 105 -72.62 24.04 63.45
N ASP A 106 -72.02 25.03 64.12
CA ASP A 106 -72.50 26.40 64.31
C ASP A 106 -72.04 27.37 63.19
N GLY A 107 -71.24 26.89 62.23
CA GLY A 107 -70.69 27.70 61.13
C GLY A 107 -69.35 28.39 61.43
N THR A 108 -68.81 28.24 62.63
CA THR A 108 -67.53 28.86 63.01
C THR A 108 -66.35 28.05 62.46
N THR A 109 -65.41 28.70 61.77
CA THR A 109 -64.19 28.03 61.26
C THR A 109 -63.02 28.24 62.21
N LEU A 110 -62.57 27.18 62.87
CA LEU A 110 -61.36 27.18 63.71
C LEU A 110 -60.15 26.73 62.90
N ARG A 111 -59.05 27.45 63.01
CA ARG A 111 -57.76 27.05 62.43
C ARG A 111 -56.90 26.43 63.52
N GLY A 112 -56.57 25.16 63.39
CA GLY A 112 -55.72 24.43 64.32
C GLY A 112 -54.63 23.63 63.59
N SER A 113 -53.70 23.05 64.33
CA SER A 113 -52.72 22.10 63.79
C SER A 113 -53.04 20.70 64.30
N VAL A 114 -53.12 19.74 63.39
CA VAL A 114 -53.32 18.30 63.70
C VAL A 114 -51.99 17.60 63.59
N ALA A 115 -51.65 16.78 64.58
CA ALA A 115 -50.58 15.81 64.48
C ALA A 115 -51.20 14.47 64.07
N LEU A 116 -50.80 13.95 62.91
CA LEU A 116 -51.22 12.64 62.38
C LEU A 116 -49.97 11.78 62.22
N THR A 117 -50.05 10.49 62.54
CA THR A 117 -48.95 9.54 62.28
C THR A 117 -49.34 8.66 61.11
N LEU A 118 -48.55 8.67 60.05
CA LEU A 118 -48.69 7.74 58.94
C LEU A 118 -48.09 6.39 59.37
N PRO A 119 -48.89 5.31 59.43
CA PRO A 119 -48.40 4.03 59.90
C PRO A 119 -47.42 3.40 58.90
N THR A 120 -46.50 2.60 59.43
CA THR A 120 -45.68 1.68 58.64
C THR A 120 -46.54 0.78 57.74
N GLY A 121 -46.06 0.48 56.53
CA GLY A 121 -46.80 -0.28 55.53
C GLY A 121 -47.77 0.53 54.68
N LEU A 122 -47.98 1.83 54.94
CA LEU A 122 -48.76 2.70 54.07
C LEU A 122 -48.04 2.86 52.71
N ALA A 123 -48.77 2.62 51.62
CA ALA A 123 -48.29 2.77 50.25
C ALA A 123 -48.51 4.21 49.77
N LEU A 124 -47.42 4.94 49.51
CA LEU A 124 -47.45 6.34 49.10
C LEU A 124 -46.98 6.48 47.64
N PRO A 125 -47.84 6.96 46.73
CA PRO A 125 -47.42 7.35 45.40
C PRO A 125 -46.51 8.58 45.47
N VAL A 126 -45.32 8.49 44.90
CA VAL A 126 -44.35 9.58 44.84
C VAL A 126 -43.77 9.70 43.44
N ALA A 127 -43.50 10.93 43.00
CA ALA A 127 -42.74 11.21 41.79
C ALA A 127 -41.25 11.22 42.13
N LEU A 128 -40.52 10.22 41.65
CA LEU A 128 -39.09 10.07 41.90
C LEU A 128 -38.30 10.73 40.77
N LYS A 129 -37.58 11.81 41.12
CA LYS A 129 -36.64 12.49 40.21
C LYS A 129 -35.21 12.26 40.70
N LEU A 130 -34.51 11.31 40.08
CA LEU A 130 -33.13 10.97 40.40
C LEU A 130 -32.25 11.16 39.16
N ASN A 131 -30.97 11.46 39.37
CA ASN A 131 -30.01 11.54 38.28
C ASN A 131 -28.91 10.52 38.55
N VAL A 132 -28.95 9.40 37.83
CA VAL A 132 -28.10 8.24 38.10
C VAL A 132 -26.85 8.33 37.23
N PRO A 133 -25.64 8.43 37.82
CA PRO A 133 -24.40 8.39 37.07
C PRO A 133 -24.02 6.94 36.74
N ILE A 134 -23.66 6.70 35.50
CA ILE A 134 -23.10 5.45 34.99
C ILE A 134 -21.67 5.76 34.55
N ASP A 135 -20.69 5.12 35.17
CA ASP A 135 -19.28 5.15 34.77
C ASP A 135 -18.85 3.70 34.50
N GLN A 136 -18.89 3.29 33.23
CA GLN A 136 -18.58 1.93 32.82
C GLN A 136 -17.73 1.94 31.55
N SER A 137 -16.74 1.05 31.48
CA SER A 137 -15.94 0.82 30.27
C SER A 137 -16.59 -0.26 29.40
N LEU A 138 -16.91 0.07 28.15
CA LEU A 138 -17.44 -0.90 27.19
C LEU A 138 -16.31 -1.43 26.31
N PRO A 139 -16.07 -2.76 26.26
CA PRO A 139 -15.12 -3.34 25.33
C PRO A 139 -15.70 -3.32 23.91
N ILE A 140 -14.89 -2.92 22.95
CA ILE A 140 -15.21 -2.98 21.54
C ILE A 140 -14.13 -3.75 20.79
N THR A 141 -14.56 -4.44 19.74
CA THR A 141 -13.68 -5.13 18.81
C THR A 141 -13.99 -4.62 17.42
N LEU A 142 -13.06 -3.87 16.85
CA LEU A 142 -13.19 -3.32 15.51
C LEU A 142 -12.38 -4.16 14.52
N ASN A 143 -12.98 -4.41 13.37
CA ASN A 143 -12.38 -5.15 12.29
C ASN A 143 -12.13 -4.17 11.15
N VAL A 144 -10.93 -3.59 11.12
CA VAL A 144 -10.62 -2.45 10.24
C VAL A 144 -9.88 -2.96 9.01
N PRO A 145 -10.46 -2.87 7.80
CA PRO A 145 -9.73 -3.14 6.57
C PRO A 145 -8.71 -2.05 6.35
N VAL A 146 -7.46 -2.44 6.08
CA VAL A 146 -6.38 -1.53 5.75
C VAL A 146 -5.79 -1.89 4.39
N ASP A 147 -5.53 -0.86 3.59
CA ASP A 147 -4.76 -0.93 2.36
C ASP A 147 -3.53 -0.04 2.53
N ILE A 148 -2.37 -0.68 2.67
CA ILE A 148 -1.09 -0.01 2.93
C ILE A 148 -0.21 -0.19 1.70
N ALA A 149 -0.05 0.88 0.91
CA ALA A 149 0.94 0.90 -0.16
C ALA A 149 2.36 0.86 0.41
N LEU A 150 3.16 -0.11 -0.04
CA LEU A 150 4.54 -0.31 0.45
C LEU A 150 5.41 0.91 0.18
N SER A 151 5.16 1.65 -0.91
CA SER A 151 5.78 2.94 -1.24
C SER A 151 5.67 3.99 -0.14
N LYS A 152 4.66 3.90 0.73
CA LYS A 152 4.44 4.81 1.88
C LYS A 152 5.00 4.27 3.20
N THR A 153 5.63 3.11 3.18
CA THR A 153 6.19 2.45 4.37
C THR A 153 7.71 2.54 4.37
N GLN A 154 8.34 2.25 5.51
CA GLN A 154 9.80 2.14 5.64
C GLN A 154 10.40 1.03 4.76
N LEU A 155 9.59 0.05 4.32
CA LEU A 155 10.06 -0.99 3.41
C LEU A 155 10.42 -0.42 2.03
N ASN A 156 9.81 0.70 1.63
CA ASN A 156 10.18 1.42 0.41
C ASN A 156 11.62 1.91 0.44
N ASP A 157 12.13 2.34 1.59
CA ASP A 157 13.51 2.83 1.71
C ASP A 157 14.51 1.70 1.45
N VAL A 158 14.22 0.51 1.97
CA VAL A 158 15.01 -0.70 1.72
C VAL A 158 14.93 -1.11 0.25
N ALA A 159 13.73 -1.12 -0.33
CA ALA A 159 13.52 -1.43 -1.74
C ALA A 159 14.28 -0.45 -2.66
N ASN A 160 14.21 0.86 -2.36
CA ASN A 160 14.92 1.91 -3.10
C ASN A 160 16.44 1.79 -2.98
N ARG A 161 16.93 1.46 -1.78
CA ARG A 161 18.36 1.25 -1.56
C ARG A 161 18.86 0.04 -2.37
N LEU A 162 18.12 -1.06 -2.36
CA LEU A 162 18.47 -2.24 -3.16
C LEU A 162 18.41 -1.91 -4.65
N ARG A 163 17.35 -1.24 -5.12
CA ARG A 163 17.23 -0.76 -6.49
C ARG A 163 18.44 0.08 -6.92
N GLY A 164 18.86 1.03 -6.09
CA GLY A 164 20.03 1.88 -6.35
C GLY A 164 21.36 1.12 -6.44
N LEU A 165 21.49 -0.03 -5.79
CA LEU A 165 22.67 -0.88 -5.89
C LEU A 165 22.69 -1.70 -7.20
N PHE A 166 21.52 -2.10 -7.70
CA PHE A 166 21.41 -2.93 -8.89
C PHE A 166 21.22 -2.15 -10.19
N ASP A 167 20.73 -0.91 -10.14
CA ASP A 167 20.53 -0.05 -11.31
C ASP A 167 21.81 0.12 -12.16
N PRO A 168 23.01 0.40 -11.59
CA PRO A 168 24.24 0.46 -12.38
C PRO A 168 24.59 -0.87 -13.07
N LEU A 169 24.28 -1.99 -12.42
CA LEU A 169 24.57 -3.33 -12.94
C LEU A 169 23.62 -3.70 -14.08
N VAL A 170 22.33 -3.37 -13.96
CA VAL A 170 21.32 -3.56 -15.01
C VAL A 170 21.65 -2.71 -16.24
N ARG A 171 22.08 -1.46 -16.07
CA ARG A 171 22.51 -0.59 -17.18
C ARG A 171 23.71 -1.16 -17.91
N LEU A 172 24.75 -1.52 -17.15
CA LEU A 172 25.95 -2.11 -17.70
C LEU A 172 25.64 -3.40 -18.48
N ILE A 173 24.89 -4.33 -17.89
CA ILE A 173 24.59 -5.61 -18.54
C ILE A 173 23.67 -5.41 -19.74
N GLY A 174 22.64 -4.59 -19.63
CA GLY A 174 21.67 -4.39 -20.71
C GLY A 174 22.25 -3.67 -21.92
N ASN A 175 23.31 -2.86 -21.76
CA ASN A 175 23.95 -2.14 -22.87
C ASN A 175 25.16 -2.88 -23.46
N LEU A 176 25.53 -4.04 -22.90
CA LEU A 176 26.59 -4.88 -23.44
C LEU A 176 26.06 -5.81 -24.55
N PRO A 177 26.86 -6.10 -25.59
CA PRO A 177 26.46 -7.01 -26.67
C PRO A 177 26.08 -8.40 -26.18
N ASN A 178 25.03 -8.97 -26.75
CA ASN A 178 24.54 -10.32 -26.46
C ASN A 178 25.18 -11.39 -27.33
N ASP A 179 25.66 -11.03 -28.52
CA ASP A 179 26.18 -11.97 -29.51
C ASP A 179 27.24 -11.33 -30.43
N TRP A 180 27.79 -12.16 -31.33
CA TRP A 180 28.84 -11.75 -32.25
C TRP A 180 28.40 -10.69 -33.27
N ASN A 181 27.12 -10.66 -33.66
CA ASN A 181 26.61 -9.66 -34.59
C ASN A 181 26.52 -8.28 -33.90
N GLU A 182 25.93 -8.25 -32.69
CA GLU A 182 25.90 -7.04 -31.87
C GLU A 182 27.32 -6.56 -31.49
N ALA A 183 28.22 -7.49 -31.16
CA ALA A 183 29.59 -7.15 -30.82
C ALA A 183 30.35 -6.55 -32.01
N ALA A 184 30.12 -7.05 -33.23
CA ALA A 184 30.71 -6.47 -34.44
C ALA A 184 30.21 -5.03 -34.69
N VAL A 185 28.91 -4.79 -34.51
CA VAL A 185 28.32 -3.44 -34.60
C VAL A 185 28.89 -2.51 -33.53
N TRP A 186 28.95 -2.98 -32.29
CA TRP A 186 29.50 -2.24 -31.15
C TRP A 186 30.97 -1.86 -31.34
N ILE A 187 31.79 -2.80 -31.82
CA ILE A 187 33.20 -2.55 -32.19
C ILE A 187 33.26 -1.51 -33.33
N GLY A 188 32.42 -1.64 -34.37
CA GLY A 188 32.37 -0.68 -35.47
C GLY A 188 32.01 0.74 -35.03
N GLN A 189 31.12 0.88 -34.04
CA GLN A 189 30.75 2.16 -33.43
C GLN A 189 31.95 2.80 -32.69
N ILE A 190 32.72 2.01 -31.95
CA ILE A 190 33.94 2.48 -31.27
C ILE A 190 35.00 2.92 -32.29
N LEU A 191 35.23 2.14 -33.34
CA LEU A 191 36.21 2.49 -34.37
C LEU A 191 35.83 3.72 -35.20
N SER A 192 34.53 4.02 -35.31
CA SER A 192 34.02 5.21 -36.00
C SER A 192 33.97 6.47 -35.13
N GLY A 193 34.41 6.38 -33.87
CA GLY A 193 34.44 7.50 -32.92
C GLY A 193 33.10 7.78 -32.23
N ASN A 194 32.11 6.90 -32.39
CA ASN A 194 30.81 6.99 -31.72
C ASN A 194 30.71 5.86 -30.68
N ALA A 195 31.43 6.01 -29.56
CA ALA A 195 31.45 5.00 -28.51
C ALA A 195 30.04 4.86 -27.88
N PRO A 196 29.47 3.63 -27.81
CA PRO A 196 28.18 3.41 -27.19
C PRO A 196 28.20 3.78 -25.71
N ASP A 197 27.16 4.47 -25.25
CA ASP A 197 27.04 4.83 -23.84
C ASP A 197 26.56 3.61 -23.03
N ILE A 198 27.48 3.00 -22.30
CA ILE A 198 27.24 1.84 -21.42
C ILE A 198 26.36 2.19 -20.20
N TRP A 199 26.17 3.49 -19.91
CA TRP A 199 25.39 3.96 -18.77
C TRP A 199 24.02 4.53 -19.18
N ALA A 200 23.73 4.56 -20.47
CA ALA A 200 22.45 5.03 -20.98
C ALA A 200 21.30 4.15 -20.43
N PRO A 201 20.13 4.74 -20.17
CA PRO A 201 18.94 3.98 -19.80
C PRO A 201 18.60 2.93 -20.87
N ASN A 202 18.23 1.74 -20.42
CA ASN A 202 17.71 0.67 -21.27
C ASN A 202 16.27 0.30 -20.89
N GLN A 203 15.67 -0.62 -21.64
CA GLN A 203 14.30 -1.08 -21.41
C GLN A 203 14.06 -1.54 -19.96
N TYR A 204 15.04 -2.21 -19.35
CA TYR A 204 14.96 -2.72 -17.98
C TYR A 204 15.08 -1.65 -16.90
N THR A 205 15.56 -0.44 -17.25
CA THR A 205 15.57 0.71 -16.34
C THR A 205 14.37 1.64 -16.53
N THR A 206 13.78 1.65 -17.73
CA THR A 206 12.68 2.55 -18.09
C THR A 206 11.33 1.92 -17.75
N ASP A 207 11.20 0.62 -18.00
CA ASP A 207 10.03 -0.18 -17.64
C ASP A 207 10.50 -1.46 -16.91
N PRO A 208 11.02 -1.33 -15.68
CA PRO A 208 11.57 -2.45 -14.93
C PRO A 208 10.50 -3.45 -14.49
N TRP A 209 9.21 -3.12 -14.57
CA TRP A 209 8.17 -3.88 -13.90
C TRP A 209 6.86 -3.97 -14.72
N PRO A 210 6.54 -5.15 -15.29
CA PRO A 210 5.31 -5.33 -16.08
C PRO A 210 4.03 -5.49 -15.24
N GLY A 211 4.11 -5.31 -13.91
CA GLY A 211 2.99 -5.52 -13.00
C GLY A 211 2.81 -6.97 -12.53
N PHE A 212 2.10 -7.16 -11.42
CA PHE A 212 1.51 -8.45 -11.05
C PHE A 212 -0.02 -8.39 -11.12
N THR A 213 -0.63 -9.47 -11.60
CA THR A 213 -2.05 -9.79 -11.40
C THR A 213 -2.24 -10.48 -10.05
N THR A 214 -2.06 -9.77 -8.94
CA THR A 214 -2.35 -10.35 -7.60
C THR A 214 -3.02 -9.32 -6.70
N GLY A 215 -4.33 -9.27 -6.83
CA GLY A 215 -5.25 -8.93 -5.76
C GLY A 215 -6.32 -10.02 -5.72
N LEU A 216 -6.93 -10.27 -4.56
CA LEU A 216 -8.26 -10.87 -4.53
C LEU A 216 -9.13 -10.04 -5.49
N VAL A 217 -9.45 -10.59 -6.65
CA VAL A 217 -10.39 -10.00 -7.60
C VAL A 217 -11.68 -9.83 -6.81
N ALA A 218 -12.06 -8.58 -6.53
CA ALA A 218 -13.44 -8.28 -6.24
C ALA A 218 -14.23 -8.75 -7.47
N PRO A 219 -15.24 -9.63 -7.33
CA PRO A 219 -16.01 -10.03 -8.49
C PRO A 219 -16.70 -8.78 -9.02
N ASP A 220 -16.46 -8.53 -10.30
CA ASP A 220 -17.13 -7.54 -11.14
C ASP A 220 -16.55 -6.11 -11.11
N SER A 221 -15.65 -5.87 -12.05
CA SER A 221 -15.57 -4.63 -12.82
C SER A 221 -14.79 -4.96 -14.08
N GLY A 222 -15.50 -5.24 -15.17
CA GLY A 222 -14.90 -5.43 -16.49
C GLY A 222 -14.16 -4.17 -16.91
N ASP A 223 -12.85 -4.28 -17.07
CA ASP A 223 -12.07 -3.33 -17.84
C ASP A 223 -11.24 -4.10 -18.88
N THR A 224 -11.50 -3.77 -20.13
CA THR A 224 -10.89 -4.30 -21.33
C THR A 224 -9.49 -3.72 -21.51
N GLY A 225 -8.50 -4.33 -20.85
CA GLY A 225 -7.09 -4.12 -21.14
C GLY A 225 -6.61 -5.08 -22.23
N THR A 226 -6.40 -4.56 -23.44
CA THR A 226 -5.80 -5.26 -24.57
C THR A 226 -4.31 -5.51 -24.29
N GLY A 227 -3.90 -6.77 -24.32
CA GLY A 227 -2.51 -7.21 -24.15
C GLY A 227 -2.31 -8.58 -24.79
N ASP A 228 -2.15 -8.58 -26.11
CA ASP A 228 -1.70 -9.72 -26.91
C ASP A 228 -0.23 -10.01 -26.60
N THR A 229 0.09 -11.22 -26.15
CA THR A 229 1.15 -12.06 -26.74
C THR A 229 1.29 -13.40 -26.01
N GLY A 230 0.98 -14.49 -26.74
CA GLY A 230 1.91 -15.62 -26.88
C GLY A 230 1.87 -16.79 -25.90
N GLY A 231 1.07 -17.81 -26.25
CA GLY A 231 1.59 -19.18 -26.39
C GLY A 231 1.63 -20.09 -25.15
N GLY A 232 0.53 -20.80 -24.91
CA GLY A 232 0.49 -21.98 -24.04
C GLY A 232 -0.77 -22.82 -24.31
N ALA A 233 -0.62 -23.87 -25.12
CA ALA A 233 -1.69 -24.73 -25.62
C ALA A 233 -2.28 -25.66 -24.55
N LEU A 234 -3.61 -25.83 -24.54
CA LEU A 234 -4.35 -27.01 -24.06
C LEU A 234 -5.74 -27.12 -24.77
N PRO A 235 -6.40 -28.30 -24.79
CA PRO A 235 -7.03 -28.95 -25.97
C PRO A 235 -8.48 -28.51 -26.28
N PRO A 236 -9.06 -28.90 -27.44
CA PRO A 236 -10.35 -28.36 -27.88
C PRO A 236 -11.51 -29.01 -27.12
N ALA A 237 -12.36 -28.20 -26.52
CA ALA A 237 -13.64 -28.62 -25.97
C ALA A 237 -14.78 -28.04 -26.84
N GLU A 238 -15.46 -28.99 -27.48
CA GLU A 238 -16.85 -29.02 -27.96
C GLU A 238 -17.61 -27.71 -28.27
N THR A 239 -17.93 -27.58 -29.55
CA THR A 239 -19.01 -26.78 -30.13
C THR A 239 -20.34 -27.04 -29.45
N VAL A 240 -20.96 -26.02 -28.86
CA VAL A 240 -22.40 -26.00 -28.58
C VAL A 240 -22.98 -24.69 -29.12
N GLU A 241 -23.91 -24.82 -30.06
CA GLU A 241 -24.64 -23.75 -30.74
C GLU A 241 -25.53 -22.94 -29.78
N ALA A 242 -25.60 -21.63 -30.00
CA ALA A 242 -26.55 -20.72 -29.34
C ALA A 242 -27.84 -20.58 -30.18
N PRO A 243 -29.04 -20.58 -29.56
CA PRO A 243 -30.27 -20.22 -30.26
C PRO A 243 -30.51 -18.71 -30.24
N THR A 244 -31.05 -18.23 -31.36
CA THR A 244 -31.41 -16.86 -31.72
C THR A 244 -32.73 -16.41 -31.09
N GLY A 245 -32.82 -15.14 -30.67
CA GLY A 245 -34.08 -14.48 -30.27
C GLY A 245 -33.90 -12.97 -29.97
N PRO A 246 -34.88 -12.09 -30.30
CA PRO A 246 -34.62 -10.67 -30.61
C PRO A 246 -34.81 -9.69 -29.44
N THR A 247 -34.03 -8.61 -29.47
CA THR A 247 -34.12 -7.42 -28.59
C THR A 247 -35.21 -6.44 -29.08
N PRO A 248 -36.06 -5.88 -28.20
CA PRO A 248 -36.91 -4.75 -28.56
C PRO A 248 -36.19 -3.41 -28.31
N THR A 249 -36.14 -2.58 -29.34
CA THR A 249 -35.70 -1.19 -29.33
C THR A 249 -36.82 -0.29 -28.80
N LEU A 250 -36.51 0.64 -27.88
CA LEU A 250 -37.41 1.76 -27.54
C LEU A 250 -36.68 3.08 -27.81
N SER A 251 -37.30 3.92 -28.63
CA SER A 251 -36.78 5.21 -29.12
C SER A 251 -37.40 6.41 -28.40
N LEU A 252 -36.72 7.57 -28.59
CA LEU A 252 -37.13 8.99 -28.51
C LEU A 252 -36.77 9.79 -27.22
N PRO A 253 -36.60 11.13 -27.28
CA PRO A 253 -36.35 12.05 -28.42
C PRO A 253 -35.17 13.05 -28.20
N THR A 254 -34.71 13.64 -29.31
CA THR A 254 -33.90 14.88 -29.40
C THR A 254 -34.75 16.14 -29.19
N PRO A 255 -34.17 17.25 -28.70
CA PRO A 255 -34.42 18.54 -29.34
C PRO A 255 -33.16 19.37 -29.63
N GLU A 256 -33.27 20.16 -30.69
CA GLU A 256 -32.30 21.07 -31.30
C GLU A 256 -32.02 22.35 -30.48
N GLY A 257 -30.79 22.87 -30.62
CA GLY A 257 -30.55 24.25 -31.07
C GLY A 257 -30.42 25.39 -30.04
N GLY A 258 -29.27 26.07 -30.08
CA GLY A 258 -29.23 27.55 -29.98
C GLY A 258 -28.45 28.18 -28.80
N GLU A 259 -27.49 29.03 -29.17
CA GLU A 259 -26.90 30.18 -28.43
C GLU A 259 -25.76 29.96 -27.39
N ALA A 260 -24.55 30.39 -27.78
CA ALA A 260 -23.55 31.05 -26.92
C ALA A 260 -23.96 32.54 -26.75
N PRO A 261 -23.54 33.36 -25.75
CA PRO A 261 -22.20 33.48 -25.09
C PRO A 261 -22.37 33.82 -23.55
N PRO A 262 -21.49 34.50 -22.74
CA PRO A 262 -20.22 35.18 -23.00
C PRO A 262 -19.04 34.94 -22.03
N VAL A 263 -17.88 35.46 -22.46
CA VAL A 263 -16.62 35.63 -21.73
C VAL A 263 -16.79 36.64 -20.59
N ILE A 264 -16.27 36.31 -19.40
CA ILE A 264 -16.13 37.22 -18.26
C ILE A 264 -14.72 37.02 -17.65
N GLU A 265 -13.85 38.00 -17.84
CA GLU A 265 -12.73 38.35 -16.92
C GLU A 265 -13.27 39.37 -15.89
N PRO A 266 -12.59 39.77 -14.79
CA PRO A 266 -11.39 39.27 -14.09
C PRO A 266 -11.63 39.17 -12.55
N THR A 267 -10.63 38.85 -11.71
CA THR A 267 -10.33 39.52 -10.40
C THR A 267 -9.09 38.94 -9.73
N ALA A 268 -8.19 39.83 -9.30
CA ALA A 268 -6.96 39.57 -8.57
C ALA A 268 -7.19 39.09 -7.12
N VAL A 269 -6.34 38.19 -6.63
CA VAL A 269 -6.28 37.76 -5.23
C VAL A 269 -5.11 38.46 -4.52
N PRO A 270 -5.27 39.03 -3.31
CA PRO A 270 -4.22 39.73 -2.58
C PRO A 270 -3.21 38.76 -1.92
N PRO A 271 -2.00 39.21 -1.53
CA PRO A 271 -1.05 38.38 -0.80
C PRO A 271 -1.31 38.44 0.71
N THR A 272 -0.97 37.35 1.42
CA THR A 272 -0.49 37.27 2.84
C THR A 272 -1.20 36.19 3.66
N ALA A 273 -0.46 35.17 4.11
CA ALA A 273 -0.24 34.86 5.53
C ALA A 273 0.74 33.67 5.68
N GLU A 274 1.73 33.84 6.55
CA GLU A 274 2.69 32.82 6.99
C GLU A 274 2.00 31.63 7.69
N PRO A 275 2.56 30.40 7.61
CA PRO A 275 2.08 29.30 8.43
C PRO A 275 2.59 29.45 9.87
N THR A 276 1.66 29.70 10.79
CA THR A 276 1.84 29.55 12.23
C THR A 276 2.38 28.17 12.59
N GLN A 277 3.44 28.16 13.40
CA GLN A 277 4.06 26.97 13.98
C GLN A 277 3.04 26.14 14.78
N GLY A 278 2.92 24.86 14.43
CA GLY A 278 2.22 23.86 15.25
C GLY A 278 3.05 23.47 16.48
N PRO A 279 2.41 22.92 17.53
CA PRO A 279 3.06 22.68 18.82
C PRO A 279 4.15 21.59 18.74
N THR A 280 5.24 21.86 19.46
CA THR A 280 6.37 20.98 19.76
C THR A 280 5.93 19.57 20.18
N PRO A 281 6.49 18.49 19.62
CA PRO A 281 6.21 17.14 20.10
C PRO A 281 6.87 16.89 21.46
N THR A 282 6.05 16.43 22.43
CA THR A 282 6.47 15.86 23.71
C THR A 282 7.32 14.61 23.48
N PRO A 283 8.42 14.39 24.23
CA PRO A 283 9.29 13.22 24.04
C PRO A 283 8.54 11.94 24.41
N VAL A 284 8.54 10.97 23.48
CA VAL A 284 8.01 9.63 23.70
C VAL A 284 8.93 8.90 24.68
N GLN A 285 8.36 8.43 25.78
CA GLN A 285 9.05 7.57 26.73
C GLN A 285 9.38 6.23 26.09
N ASP A 286 10.68 5.96 26.12
CA ASP A 286 11.39 4.78 25.66
C ASP A 286 10.68 3.48 26.10
N MET A 287 10.03 2.80 25.16
CA MET A 287 9.52 1.44 25.37
C MET A 287 10.68 0.46 25.20
N GLY A 288 11.34 0.19 26.33
CA GLY A 288 12.20 -0.95 26.62
C GLY A 288 12.62 -1.82 25.43
N ILE A 289 13.60 -1.35 24.66
CA ILE A 289 14.45 -2.23 23.85
C ILE A 289 15.61 -2.69 24.74
N ILE A 290 15.61 -3.99 25.02
CA ILE A 290 16.74 -4.73 25.59
C ILE A 290 18.03 -4.41 24.84
N THR A 291 18.90 -3.64 25.48
CA THR A 291 20.29 -3.43 25.04
C THR A 291 21.09 -4.68 25.40
N PRO A 292 21.89 -5.28 24.48
CA PRO A 292 22.78 -6.36 24.84
C PRO A 292 23.96 -5.82 25.66
N THR A 293 24.07 -6.28 26.92
CA THR A 293 25.21 -6.08 27.81
C THR A 293 26.49 -6.66 27.18
N PRO A 294 27.61 -5.91 27.14
CA PRO A 294 28.90 -6.49 26.77
C PRO A 294 29.44 -7.35 27.93
N ALA A 295 29.77 -8.61 27.63
CA ALA A 295 30.36 -9.55 28.57
C ALA A 295 31.83 -9.19 28.91
N PRO A 296 32.30 -9.52 30.12
CA PRO A 296 33.64 -9.18 30.63
C PRO A 296 34.79 -9.93 29.94
#